data_AF-A0A136N7C5-F1
#
_entry.id   AF-A0A136N7C5-F1
#
_cell.length_a   1.000
_cell.length_b   1.000
_cell.length_c   1.000
_cell.angle_alpha   90.00
_cell.angle_beta   90.00
_cell.angle_gamma   90.00
#
_symmetry.space_group_name_H-M   'P 1'
#
loop_
_entity.id
_entity.type
_entity.pdbx_description
1 polymer ?
#
loop_
_entity_poly.entity_id
_entity_poly.type
_entity_poly.pdbx_seq_one_letter_code
_entity_poly.pdbx_strand_id
1 'polypeptide(L)'
;MKKLLIILLLCPLFSIAQEDYSFKDIAGKWIEATRTDKSSIVSNFKDTIYLEIRDDGFMLVRPLIGKTYFGDAEIKKNKIILKGETFEIDQISENLMKLKHGKYLHRFIPFSETSEPQIDFSGQAEQPKEIKTSTKSLLGNWTVYKKTDKEFDTKKIYIKSLELVEVNLDNLLSGTLTVHSMNKQSSSPVTIFIEGVEMNMATDTNKYKAQMLRNDGNEMILKIGTVTYYLKKF
;
A
#
# COMPACT_ATOMS: atom_id res chain seq x y z
N MET A 1 75.91 26.97 8.80
CA MET A 1 74.76 27.26 7.91
C MET A 1 73.89 26.01 7.83
N LYS A 2 72.80 25.93 8.61
CA LYS A 2 71.89 24.77 8.60
C LYS A 2 70.70 25.09 7.70
N LYS A 3 70.56 24.36 6.59
CA LYS A 3 69.40 24.44 5.70
C LYS A 3 68.29 23.59 6.30
N LEU A 4 67.27 24.25 6.85
CA LEU A 4 66.04 23.63 7.32
C LEU A 4 65.21 23.26 6.08
N LEU A 5 65.20 21.97 5.74
CA LEU A 5 64.38 21.42 4.66
C LEU A 5 62.94 21.31 5.17
N ILE A 6 62.09 22.28 4.82
CA ILE A 6 60.65 22.23 5.07
C ILE A 6 60.05 21.23 4.07
N ILE A 7 59.87 19.99 4.53
CA ILE A 7 59.04 18.99 3.83
C ILE A 7 57.59 19.38 4.11
N LEU A 8 57.01 20.15 3.19
CA LEU A 8 55.58 20.42 3.16
C LEU A 8 54.88 19.09 2.89
N LEU A 9 54.30 18.51 3.92
CA LEU A 9 53.39 17.36 3.84
C LEU A 9 52.25 17.71 2.87
N LEU A 10 52.39 17.24 1.63
CA LEU A 10 51.27 17.00 0.72
C LEU A 10 50.41 15.89 1.34
N CYS A 11 49.65 16.23 2.38
CA CYS A 11 48.47 15.44 2.71
C CYS A 11 47.50 15.68 1.56
N PRO A 12 47.16 14.68 0.73
CA PRO A 12 46.02 14.81 -0.15
C PRO A 12 44.83 15.06 0.76
N LEU A 13 44.31 16.29 0.75
CA LEU A 13 42.98 16.56 1.26
C LEU A 13 42.06 15.74 0.37
N PHE A 14 41.70 14.54 0.84
CA PHE A 14 40.64 13.75 0.26
C PHE A 14 39.38 14.59 0.39
N SER A 15 39.11 15.39 -0.65
CA SER A 15 37.83 16.02 -0.86
C SER A 15 36.89 14.86 -1.16
N ILE A 16 36.18 14.39 -0.13
CA ILE A 16 35.06 13.49 -0.32
C ILE A 16 34.03 14.33 -1.07
N ALA A 17 33.98 14.17 -2.39
CA ALA A 17 32.92 14.76 -3.18
C ALA A 17 31.61 14.26 -2.59
N GLN A 18 30.78 15.17 -2.08
CA GLN A 18 29.41 14.83 -1.73
C GLN A 18 28.74 14.44 -3.04
N GLU A 19 28.47 13.15 -3.22
CA GLU A 19 27.67 12.68 -4.34
C GLU A 19 26.28 13.33 -4.22
N ASP A 20 25.93 14.12 -5.22
CA ASP A 20 24.58 14.65 -5.36
C ASP A 20 23.68 13.49 -5.78
N TYR A 21 22.83 13.02 -4.86
CA TYR A 21 21.86 11.98 -5.17
C TYR A 21 20.82 12.50 -6.16
N SER A 22 20.43 11.64 -7.09
CA SER A 22 19.32 11.85 -8.01
C SER A 22 18.18 10.88 -7.70
N PHE A 23 16.99 11.14 -8.26
CA PHE A 23 15.86 10.22 -8.11
C PHE A 23 16.14 8.84 -8.70
N LYS A 24 17.00 8.74 -9.72
CA LYS A 24 17.39 7.45 -10.30
C LYS A 24 18.13 6.56 -9.31
N ASP A 25 18.88 7.16 -8.38
CA ASP A 25 19.68 6.42 -7.40
C ASP A 25 18.80 5.81 -6.30
N ILE A 26 17.64 6.42 -6.03
CA ILE A 26 16.71 6.00 -4.95
C ILE A 26 15.40 5.41 -5.46
N ALA A 27 15.17 5.44 -6.77
CA ALA A 27 13.94 4.96 -7.36
C ALA A 27 13.74 3.48 -7.02
N GLY A 28 12.53 3.15 -6.56
CA GLY A 28 12.21 1.80 -6.13
C GLY A 28 11.07 1.75 -5.13
N LYS A 29 10.66 0.51 -4.85
CA LYS A 29 9.77 0.19 -3.74
C LYS A 29 10.62 -0.25 -2.56
N TRP A 30 10.34 0.31 -1.40
CA TRP A 30 11.13 0.13 -0.19
C TRP A 30 10.22 -0.16 1.00
N ILE A 31 10.65 -1.05 1.89
CA ILE A 31 9.99 -1.32 3.17
C ILE A 31 10.96 -1.06 4.31
N GLU A 32 10.48 -0.40 5.35
CA GLU A 32 11.23 -0.16 6.56
C GLU A 32 11.47 -1.48 7.32
N ALA A 33 12.73 -1.87 7.43
CA ALA A 33 13.14 -3.09 8.11
C ALA A 33 13.47 -2.84 9.60
N THR A 34 14.20 -1.76 9.90
CA THR A 34 14.67 -1.46 11.27
C THR A 34 14.79 0.03 11.52
N ARG A 35 14.61 0.47 12.78
CA ARG A 35 14.98 1.81 13.27
C ARG A 35 16.07 1.66 14.32
N THR A 36 17.18 2.38 14.18
CA THR A 36 18.21 2.46 15.22
C THR A 36 18.34 3.87 15.75
N ASP A 37 18.64 4.01 17.04
CA ASP A 37 18.99 5.30 17.61
C ASP A 37 20.48 5.64 17.41
N LYS A 38 20.94 6.76 17.98
CA LYS A 38 22.34 7.20 17.92
C LYS A 38 23.34 6.22 18.56
N SER A 39 22.87 5.33 19.43
CA SER A 39 23.66 4.29 20.08
C SER A 39 23.63 2.96 19.31
N SER A 40 23.05 2.96 18.10
CA SER A 40 22.82 1.77 17.27
C SER A 40 21.90 0.72 17.92
N ILE A 41 21.08 1.13 18.90
CA ILE A 41 20.11 0.25 19.54
C ILE A 41 18.88 0.17 18.66
N VAL A 42 18.46 -1.05 18.31
CA VAL A 42 17.25 -1.30 17.52
C VAL A 42 16.03 -0.92 18.36
N SER A 43 15.23 0.01 17.83
CA SER A 43 13.97 0.44 18.43
C SER A 43 12.83 -0.43 17.91
N ASN A 44 11.93 -0.85 18.80
CA ASN A 44 10.68 -1.47 18.39
C ASN A 44 9.72 -0.40 17.84
N PHE A 45 9.10 -0.66 16.68
CA PHE A 45 8.10 0.20 16.08
C PHE A 45 6.95 -0.65 15.49
N LYS A 46 5.75 -0.09 15.44
CA LYS A 46 4.53 -0.78 14.94
C LYS A 46 3.96 -0.14 13.67
N ASP A 47 4.54 0.99 13.29
CA ASP A 47 4.15 1.89 12.23
C ASP A 47 5.12 1.76 11.04
N THR A 48 5.36 0.53 10.58
CA THR A 48 6.25 0.23 9.46
C THR A 48 5.91 1.08 8.24
N ILE A 49 6.90 1.72 7.65
CA ILE A 49 6.72 2.58 6.48
C ILE A 49 7.06 1.82 5.20
N TYR A 50 6.15 1.87 4.24
CA TYR A 50 6.39 1.50 2.85
C TYR A 50 6.57 2.77 2.02
N LEU A 51 7.59 2.78 1.17
CA LEU A 51 7.88 3.88 0.25
C LEU A 51 7.90 3.36 -1.18
N GLU A 52 7.34 4.14 -2.10
CA GLU A 52 7.61 4.02 -3.52
C GLU A 52 8.12 5.37 -3.99
N ILE A 53 9.29 5.38 -4.63
CA ILE A 53 9.88 6.58 -5.21
C ILE A 53 10.12 6.27 -6.69
N ARG A 54 9.64 7.13 -7.56
CA ARG A 54 9.82 7.01 -9.01
C ARG A 54 11.00 7.87 -9.45
N ASP A 55 11.54 7.54 -10.61
CA ASP A 55 12.67 8.27 -11.21
C ASP A 55 12.32 9.71 -11.62
N ASP A 56 11.04 10.01 -11.81
CA ASP A 56 10.49 11.34 -12.06
C ASP A 56 10.28 12.18 -10.78
N GLY A 57 10.54 11.61 -9.60
CA GLY A 57 10.39 12.28 -8.32
C GLY A 57 9.02 12.14 -7.67
N PHE A 58 8.05 11.45 -8.29
CA PHE A 58 6.81 11.10 -7.62
C PHE A 58 7.08 10.10 -6.48
N MET A 59 6.41 10.30 -5.34
CA MET A 59 6.50 9.42 -4.17
C MET A 59 5.12 8.93 -3.69
N LEU A 60 5.13 7.76 -3.08
CA LEU A 60 4.06 7.20 -2.27
C LEU A 60 4.64 6.80 -0.91
N VAL A 61 4.03 7.26 0.18
CA VAL A 61 4.39 6.89 1.55
C VAL A 61 3.19 6.22 2.20
N ARG A 62 3.29 4.92 2.46
CA ARG A 62 2.22 4.13 3.07
C ARG A 62 2.70 3.59 4.43
N PRO A 63 2.37 4.24 5.54
CA PRO A 63 2.55 3.63 6.85
C PRO A 63 1.58 2.45 7.01
N LEU A 64 1.99 1.42 7.76
CA LEU A 64 1.14 0.28 8.09
C LEU A 64 -0.13 0.70 8.86
N ILE A 65 0.02 1.74 9.70
CA ILE A 65 -1.07 2.32 10.48
C ILE A 65 -1.13 3.81 10.13
N GLY A 66 -2.27 4.25 9.57
CA GLY A 66 -2.53 5.65 9.27
C GLY A 66 -2.89 5.91 7.82
N LYS A 67 -2.79 7.18 7.41
CA LYS A 67 -3.12 7.62 6.04
C LYS A 67 -1.93 7.38 5.11
N THR A 68 -2.23 7.00 3.87
CA THR A 68 -1.24 7.01 2.78
C THR A 68 -1.06 8.44 2.27
N TYR A 69 0.17 8.80 1.93
CA TYR A 69 0.53 10.08 1.35
C TYR A 69 1.15 9.87 -0.02
N PHE A 70 0.95 10.82 -0.92
CA PHE A 70 1.53 10.82 -2.26
C PHE A 70 1.77 12.25 -2.72
N GLY A 71 2.62 12.41 -3.73
CA GLY A 71 2.96 13.71 -4.32
C GLY A 71 4.40 13.72 -4.78
N ASP A 72 4.95 14.91 -4.95
CA ASP A 72 6.32 15.08 -5.40
C ASP A 72 7.29 15.05 -4.20
N ALA A 73 8.37 14.29 -4.33
CA ALA A 73 9.51 14.38 -3.45
C ALA A 73 10.47 15.47 -3.95
N GLU A 74 11.30 15.99 -3.06
CA GLU A 74 12.41 16.88 -3.42
C GLU A 74 13.72 16.28 -2.93
N ILE A 75 14.74 16.23 -3.79
CA ILE A 75 16.12 15.94 -3.38
C ILE A 75 16.94 17.22 -3.48
N LYS A 76 17.63 17.55 -2.38
CA LYS A 76 18.57 18.67 -2.29
C LYS A 76 19.84 18.17 -1.61
N LYS A 77 20.89 17.94 -2.40
CA LYS A 77 22.17 17.38 -1.93
C LYS A 77 21.93 16.00 -1.28
N ASN A 78 22.33 15.86 -0.02
CA ASN A 78 22.13 14.66 0.80
C ASN A 78 20.80 14.65 1.57
N LYS A 79 19.78 15.38 1.12
CA LYS A 79 18.48 15.43 1.79
C LYS A 79 17.36 15.08 0.84
N ILE A 80 16.39 14.34 1.34
CA ILE A 80 15.13 14.07 0.66
C ILE A 80 13.97 14.58 1.50
N ILE A 81 13.03 15.26 0.87
CA ILE A 81 11.79 15.71 1.50
C ILE A 81 10.70 14.73 1.08
N LEU A 82 10.19 13.98 2.04
CA LEU A 82 9.10 13.04 1.86
C LEU A 82 7.91 13.51 2.69
N LYS A 83 6.80 13.87 2.02
CA LYS A 83 5.57 14.36 2.67
C LYS A 83 5.84 15.55 3.62
N GLY A 84 6.67 16.49 3.17
CA GLY A 84 7.06 17.67 3.95
C GLY A 84 8.04 17.39 5.10
N GLU A 85 8.35 16.14 5.40
CA GLU A 85 9.37 15.76 6.38
C GLU A 85 10.73 15.65 5.69
N THR A 86 11.76 16.21 6.33
CA THR A 86 13.13 16.20 5.78
C THR A 86 13.94 15.06 6.37
N PHE A 87 14.44 14.20 5.49
CA PHE A 87 15.35 13.11 5.83
C PHE A 87 16.75 13.43 5.31
N GLU A 88 17.76 13.12 6.11
CA GLU A 88 19.15 13.08 5.66
C GLU A 88 19.44 11.69 5.07
N ILE A 89 19.95 11.66 3.85
CA ILE A 89 20.36 10.44 3.16
C ILE A 89 21.72 10.03 3.74
N ASP A 90 21.75 8.93 4.48
CA ASP A 90 22.96 8.39 5.10
C ASP A 90 23.69 7.44 4.14
N GLN A 91 22.94 6.55 3.47
CA GLN A 91 23.49 5.57 2.55
C GLN A 91 22.42 5.11 1.56
N ILE A 92 22.79 4.97 0.29
CA ILE A 92 21.97 4.31 -0.72
C ILE A 92 22.82 3.27 -1.44
N SER A 93 22.23 2.09 -1.67
CA SER A 93 22.72 1.08 -2.59
C SER A 93 21.52 0.29 -3.14
N GLU A 94 21.77 -0.57 -4.13
CA GLU A 94 20.73 -1.39 -4.79
C GLU A 94 19.81 -2.13 -3.80
N ASN A 95 20.34 -2.55 -2.65
CA ASN A 95 19.63 -3.37 -1.67
C ASN A 95 19.39 -2.68 -0.32
N LEU A 96 19.68 -1.37 -0.21
CA LEU A 96 19.65 -0.69 1.07
C LEU A 96 19.47 0.82 0.90
N MET A 97 18.49 1.38 1.59
CA MET A 97 18.36 2.82 1.75
C MET A 97 18.32 3.17 3.24
N LYS A 98 19.23 4.04 3.68
CA LYS A 98 19.28 4.54 5.07
C LYS A 98 18.95 6.02 5.09
N LEU A 99 17.87 6.34 5.79
CA LEU A 99 17.39 7.71 5.95
C LEU A 99 17.41 8.08 7.43
N LYS A 100 18.01 9.22 7.75
CA LYS A 100 18.09 9.73 9.11
C LYS A 100 17.05 10.82 9.33
N HIS A 101 16.26 10.66 10.38
CA HIS A 101 15.23 11.60 10.78
C HIS A 101 15.26 11.83 12.30
N GLY A 102 15.57 13.06 12.69
CA GLY A 102 15.78 13.40 14.10
C GLY A 102 16.90 12.56 14.74
N LYS A 103 16.54 11.73 15.72
CA LYS A 103 17.48 10.84 16.43
C LYS A 103 17.54 9.42 15.89
N TYR A 104 16.71 9.10 14.89
CA TYR A 104 16.56 7.75 14.36
C TYR A 104 17.21 7.63 12.98
N LEU A 105 17.82 6.48 12.76
CA LEU A 105 18.26 6.02 11.46
C LEU A 105 17.31 4.90 11.01
N HIS A 106 16.58 5.18 9.93
CA HIS A 106 15.62 4.28 9.32
C HIS A 106 16.33 3.47 8.24
N ARG A 107 16.25 2.14 8.35
CA ARG A 107 16.82 1.22 7.37
C ARG A 107 15.70 0.63 6.52
N PHE A 108 15.76 0.89 5.24
CA PHE A 108 14.86 0.36 4.24
C PHE A 108 15.56 -0.69 3.38
N ILE A 109 14.81 -1.72 2.99
CA ILE A 109 15.24 -2.74 2.04
C ILE A 109 14.29 -2.74 0.83
N PRO A 110 14.74 -3.19 -0.36
CA PRO A 110 13.86 -3.32 -1.50
C PRO A 110 12.65 -4.17 -1.15
N PHE A 111 11.49 -3.63 -1.45
CA PHE A 111 10.23 -4.31 -1.33
C PHE A 111 9.81 -4.75 -2.72
N SER A 112 10.13 -5.98 -3.08
CA SER A 112 9.41 -6.64 -4.15
C SER A 112 8.14 -7.23 -3.55
N GLU A 113 7.01 -7.05 -4.21
CA GLU A 113 5.78 -7.78 -3.91
C GLU A 113 5.94 -9.27 -4.29
N THR A 114 7.03 -9.93 -3.87
CA THR A 114 7.20 -11.38 -4.04
C THR A 114 6.46 -12.10 -2.92
N SER A 115 5.15 -12.07 -3.05
CA SER A 115 4.17 -13.14 -2.80
C SER A 115 2.77 -12.55 -2.72
N GLU A 116 2.33 -11.84 -3.78
CA GLU A 116 1.09 -12.37 -4.33
C GLU A 116 1.43 -13.79 -4.78
N PRO A 117 0.70 -14.84 -4.37
CA PRO A 117 0.84 -16.10 -5.08
C PRO A 117 0.73 -15.75 -6.56
N GLN A 118 1.79 -16.00 -7.33
CA GLN A 118 1.63 -16.12 -8.76
C GLN A 118 0.63 -17.26 -8.92
N ILE A 119 -0.64 -16.90 -9.03
CA ILE A 119 -1.64 -17.77 -9.59
C ILE A 119 -1.08 -18.03 -10.97
N ASP A 120 -0.60 -19.24 -11.15
CA ASP A 120 -0.18 -19.77 -12.41
C ASP A 120 -1.30 -19.49 -13.43
N PHE A 121 -1.09 -18.51 -14.30
CA PHE A 121 -2.01 -18.22 -15.41
C PHE A 121 -1.91 -19.27 -16.52
N SER A 122 -1.17 -20.37 -16.30
CA SER A 122 -1.14 -21.58 -17.12
C SER A 122 -1.84 -22.78 -16.46
N GLY A 123 -2.85 -22.54 -15.63
CA GLY A 123 -3.74 -23.58 -15.14
C GLY A 123 -5.18 -23.27 -15.54
N GLN A 124 -5.80 -24.15 -16.31
CA GLN A 124 -7.24 -24.23 -16.51
C GLN A 124 -8.02 -23.81 -15.26
N ALA A 125 -9.12 -23.07 -15.46
CA ALA A 125 -10.18 -22.84 -14.49
C ALA A 125 -10.10 -23.79 -13.28
N GLU A 126 -9.41 -23.37 -12.21
CA GLU A 126 -9.46 -24.11 -10.96
C GLU A 126 -10.93 -24.15 -10.60
N GLN A 127 -11.46 -25.37 -10.60
CA GLN A 127 -12.81 -25.72 -10.18
C GLN A 127 -13.23 -24.85 -9.00
N PRO A 128 -14.48 -24.32 -8.99
CA PRO A 128 -14.90 -23.36 -8.00
C PRO A 128 -14.67 -23.94 -6.60
N LYS A 129 -13.69 -23.37 -5.87
CA LYS A 129 -13.57 -23.58 -4.43
C LYS A 129 -14.91 -23.19 -3.82
N GLU A 130 -15.42 -24.08 -2.96
CA GLU A 130 -16.75 -24.05 -2.35
C GLU A 130 -17.23 -22.62 -2.07
N ILE A 131 -18.25 -22.16 -2.80
CA ILE A 131 -18.89 -20.87 -2.53
C ILE A 131 -19.81 -21.08 -1.35
N LYS A 132 -19.38 -20.66 -0.16
CA LYS A 132 -20.28 -20.61 1.00
C LYS A 132 -21.30 -19.51 0.76
N THR A 133 -22.50 -19.89 0.35
CA THR A 133 -23.61 -18.94 0.11
C THR A 133 -24.45 -18.71 1.35
N SER A 134 -24.14 -19.38 2.47
CA SER A 134 -24.88 -19.18 3.71
C SER A 134 -24.72 -17.73 4.18
N THR A 135 -25.85 -17.07 4.49
CA THR A 135 -25.91 -15.69 4.99
C THR A 135 -24.98 -15.48 6.18
N LYS A 136 -24.88 -16.46 7.08
CA LYS A 136 -23.95 -16.46 8.22
C LYS A 136 -22.48 -16.26 7.85
N SER A 137 -22.03 -16.84 6.73
CA SER A 137 -20.64 -16.70 6.30
C SER A 137 -20.31 -15.26 5.84
N LEU A 138 -21.34 -14.54 5.38
CA LEU A 138 -21.24 -13.19 4.82
C LEU A 138 -21.35 -12.09 5.88
N LEU A 139 -21.86 -12.38 7.08
CA LEU A 139 -21.95 -11.39 8.16
C LEU A 139 -20.57 -10.87 8.57
N GLY A 140 -20.43 -9.58 8.85
CA GLY A 140 -19.20 -8.94 9.32
C GLY A 140 -18.69 -7.83 8.40
N ASN A 141 -17.46 -7.38 8.67
CA ASN A 141 -16.85 -6.26 7.96
C ASN A 141 -15.95 -6.73 6.83
N TRP A 142 -16.31 -6.41 5.60
CA TRP A 142 -15.54 -6.73 4.41
C TRP A 142 -14.86 -5.49 3.87
N THR A 143 -13.54 -5.54 3.73
CA THR A 143 -12.76 -4.42 3.17
C THR A 143 -12.13 -4.83 1.85
N VAL A 144 -12.31 -3.99 0.83
CA VAL A 144 -11.67 -4.17 -0.48
C VAL A 144 -10.17 -3.88 -0.31
N TYR A 145 -9.34 -4.91 -0.49
CA TYR A 145 -7.88 -4.75 -0.46
C TYR A 145 -7.28 -4.71 -1.87
N LYS A 146 -7.99 -5.25 -2.86
CA LYS A 146 -7.60 -5.23 -4.28
C LYS A 146 -8.83 -5.08 -5.18
N LYS A 147 -8.66 -4.38 -6.30
CA LYS A 147 -9.65 -4.29 -7.37
C LYS A 147 -8.97 -4.40 -8.73
N THR A 148 -9.63 -5.00 -9.70
CA THR A 148 -9.22 -5.00 -11.11
C THR A 148 -10.34 -4.42 -11.95
N ASP A 149 -10.04 -3.41 -12.76
CA ASP A 149 -10.98 -2.78 -13.69
C ASP A 149 -10.27 -2.59 -15.03
N LYS A 150 -10.72 -3.29 -16.07
CA LYS A 150 -10.15 -3.17 -17.42
C LYS A 150 -10.48 -1.83 -18.07
N GLU A 151 -11.51 -1.16 -17.60
CA GLU A 151 -12.01 0.11 -18.12
C GLU A 151 -11.89 1.20 -17.05
N PHE A 152 -10.72 1.27 -16.40
CA PHE A 152 -10.50 2.20 -15.30
C PHE A 152 -10.82 3.65 -15.71
N ASP A 153 -11.63 4.33 -14.88
CA ASP A 153 -11.97 5.74 -15.04
C ASP A 153 -11.92 6.43 -13.67
N THR A 154 -11.24 7.57 -13.59
CA THR A 154 -11.05 8.35 -12.37
C THR A 154 -12.36 8.90 -11.80
N LYS A 155 -13.41 9.00 -12.61
CA LYS A 155 -14.76 9.43 -12.21
C LYS A 155 -15.61 8.29 -11.66
N LYS A 156 -15.25 7.03 -11.90
CA LYS A 156 -15.98 5.88 -11.39
C LYS A 156 -15.92 5.83 -9.85
N ILE A 157 -17.03 5.43 -9.27
CA ILE A 157 -17.17 5.21 -7.84
C ILE A 157 -16.99 3.71 -7.58
N TYR A 158 -16.06 3.37 -6.70
CA TYR A 158 -15.69 2.00 -6.39
C TYR A 158 -16.08 1.64 -4.96
N ILE A 159 -16.46 0.38 -4.75
CA ILE A 159 -16.68 -0.15 -3.40
C ILE A 159 -15.35 -0.11 -2.63
N LYS A 160 -15.42 0.37 -1.39
CA LYS A 160 -14.30 0.40 -0.44
C LYS A 160 -14.48 -0.65 0.64
N SER A 161 -15.66 -0.70 1.24
CA SER A 161 -16.00 -1.67 2.28
C SER A 161 -17.49 -1.94 2.31
N LEU A 162 -17.83 -3.09 2.85
CA LEU A 162 -19.18 -3.58 3.03
C LEU A 162 -19.30 -4.20 4.42
N GLU A 163 -20.06 -3.55 5.28
CA GLU A 163 -20.43 -4.08 6.60
C GLU A 163 -21.79 -4.76 6.46
N LEU A 164 -21.89 -6.02 6.89
CA LEU A 164 -23.11 -6.82 6.79
C LEU A 164 -23.60 -7.27 8.16
N VAL A 165 -24.84 -6.93 8.46
CA VAL A 165 -25.59 -7.32 9.64
C VAL A 165 -26.88 -8.05 9.23
N GLU A 166 -27.24 -9.07 9.99
CA GLU A 166 -28.41 -9.90 9.67
C GLU A 166 -29.71 -9.17 10.01
N VAL A 167 -30.70 -9.31 9.13
CA VAL A 167 -32.13 -9.10 9.46
C VAL A 167 -32.78 -10.48 9.43
N ASN A 168 -33.79 -10.71 10.28
CA ASN A 168 -34.45 -11.99 10.59
C ASN A 168 -35.15 -12.72 9.41
N LEU A 169 -34.67 -12.57 8.16
CA LEU A 169 -35.23 -13.17 6.95
C LEU A 169 -34.13 -13.91 6.17
N ASP A 170 -34.41 -15.15 5.80
CA ASP A 170 -33.49 -15.98 5.01
C ASP A 170 -33.12 -15.25 3.69
N ASN A 171 -31.82 -15.08 3.44
CA ASN A 171 -31.21 -14.42 2.27
C ASN A 171 -31.29 -12.89 2.17
N LEU A 172 -31.80 -12.20 3.19
CA LEU A 172 -31.82 -10.74 3.24
C LEU A 172 -30.86 -10.21 4.31
N LEU A 173 -29.85 -9.45 3.88
CA LEU A 173 -28.90 -8.78 4.77
C LEU A 173 -29.12 -7.27 4.72
N SER A 174 -28.81 -6.60 5.82
CA SER A 174 -28.70 -5.14 5.87
C SER A 174 -27.28 -4.75 6.24
N GLY A 175 -26.92 -3.49 6.08
CA GLY A 175 -25.56 -3.09 6.38
C GLY A 175 -25.22 -1.69 5.94
N THR A 176 -23.91 -1.46 5.86
CA THR A 176 -23.35 -0.20 5.38
C THR A 176 -22.43 -0.46 4.20
N LEU A 177 -22.74 0.15 3.05
CA LEU A 177 -21.87 0.17 1.89
C LEU A 177 -21.06 1.47 1.90
N THR A 178 -19.74 1.36 1.92
CA THR A 178 -18.85 2.50 1.73
C THR A 178 -18.24 2.45 0.34
N VAL A 179 -18.41 3.54 -0.39
CA VAL A 179 -17.84 3.73 -1.72
C VAL A 179 -16.87 4.90 -1.73
N HIS A 180 -15.94 4.89 -2.67
CA HIS A 180 -14.98 5.97 -2.88
C HIS A 180 -14.75 6.25 -4.36
N SER A 181 -14.50 7.50 -4.68
CA SER A 181 -13.81 7.96 -5.88
C SER A 181 -12.51 8.65 -5.47
N MET A 182 -11.74 9.21 -6.41
CA MET A 182 -10.53 9.95 -6.07
C MET A 182 -10.77 11.11 -5.10
N ASN A 183 -11.94 11.75 -5.18
CA ASN A 183 -12.22 13.01 -4.48
C ASN A 183 -13.28 12.89 -3.37
N LYS A 184 -13.99 11.76 -3.28
CA LYS A 184 -15.12 11.61 -2.37
C LYS A 184 -15.21 10.20 -1.82
N GLN A 185 -15.51 10.10 -0.54
CA GLN A 185 -15.96 8.87 0.10
C GLN A 185 -17.36 9.11 0.65
N SER A 186 -18.24 8.11 0.51
CA SER A 186 -19.57 8.14 1.09
C SER A 186 -19.95 6.77 1.60
N SER A 187 -20.66 6.75 2.72
CA SER A 187 -21.24 5.55 3.31
C SER A 187 -22.75 5.68 3.28
N SER A 188 -23.45 4.60 2.96
CA SER A 188 -24.91 4.59 2.90
C SER A 188 -25.43 3.25 3.42
N PRO A 189 -26.61 3.24 4.06
CA PRO A 189 -27.32 1.99 4.33
C PRO A 189 -27.48 1.19 3.04
N VAL A 190 -27.32 -0.13 3.14
CA VAL A 190 -27.49 -1.04 2.02
C VAL A 190 -28.36 -2.23 2.45
N THR A 191 -29.26 -2.63 1.57
CA THR A 191 -29.98 -3.89 1.64
C THR A 191 -29.41 -4.84 0.61
N ILE A 192 -29.11 -6.07 1.01
CA ILE A 192 -28.53 -7.09 0.13
C ILE A 192 -29.44 -8.30 0.08
N PHE A 193 -29.80 -8.69 -1.12
CA PHE A 193 -30.50 -9.94 -1.40
C PHE A 193 -29.55 -10.90 -2.11
N ILE A 194 -29.47 -12.14 -1.61
CA ILE A 194 -28.57 -13.16 -2.15
C ILE A 194 -29.40 -14.29 -2.77
N GLU A 195 -29.11 -14.61 -4.03
CA GLU A 195 -29.75 -15.71 -4.75
C GLU A 195 -28.66 -16.56 -5.41
N GLY A 196 -28.30 -17.67 -4.76
CA GLY A 196 -27.18 -18.51 -5.18
C GLY A 196 -25.86 -17.72 -5.15
N VAL A 197 -25.30 -17.46 -6.33
CA VAL A 197 -24.07 -16.67 -6.49
C VAL A 197 -24.33 -15.22 -6.84
N GLU A 198 -25.59 -14.83 -7.07
CA GLU A 198 -25.93 -13.43 -7.33
C GLU A 198 -26.16 -12.69 -6.02
N MET A 199 -25.59 -11.50 -5.94
CA MET A 199 -25.72 -10.57 -4.82
C MET A 199 -26.26 -9.24 -5.35
N ASN A 200 -27.51 -8.95 -5.02
CA ASN A 200 -28.17 -7.70 -5.40
C ASN A 200 -28.11 -6.74 -4.22
N MET A 201 -27.38 -5.63 -4.37
CA MET A 201 -27.19 -4.63 -3.32
C MET A 201 -27.94 -3.36 -3.71
N ALA A 202 -28.78 -2.84 -2.82
CA ALA A 202 -29.54 -1.61 -3.04
C ALA A 202 -29.27 -0.62 -1.91
N THR A 203 -28.89 0.60 -2.29
CA THR A 203 -28.93 1.78 -1.42
C THR A 203 -30.08 2.68 -1.86
N ASP A 204 -30.32 3.78 -1.16
CA ASP A 204 -31.35 4.76 -1.54
C ASP A 204 -31.17 5.34 -2.95
N THR A 205 -29.92 5.35 -3.43
CA THR A 205 -29.54 6.05 -4.67
C THR A 205 -29.04 5.12 -5.77
N ASN A 206 -28.56 3.94 -5.42
CA ASN A 206 -27.86 3.07 -6.36
C ASN A 206 -28.25 1.61 -6.17
N LYS A 207 -28.24 0.86 -7.28
CA LYS A 207 -28.38 -0.59 -7.28
C LYS A 207 -27.14 -1.21 -7.91
N TYR A 208 -26.61 -2.24 -7.28
CA TYR A 208 -25.44 -2.98 -7.73
C TYR A 208 -25.83 -4.45 -7.89
N LYS A 209 -25.56 -5.00 -9.07
CA LYS A 209 -25.66 -6.44 -9.32
C LYS A 209 -24.26 -7.03 -9.28
N ALA A 210 -23.96 -7.79 -8.23
CA ALA A 210 -22.71 -8.50 -8.04
C ALA A 210 -22.88 -9.99 -8.34
N GLN A 211 -21.85 -10.59 -8.93
CA GLN A 211 -21.68 -12.03 -8.99
C GLN A 211 -20.57 -12.42 -8.02
N MET A 212 -20.87 -13.31 -7.08
CA MET A 212 -19.91 -13.89 -6.16
C MET A 212 -19.12 -14.98 -6.86
N LEU A 213 -17.82 -14.76 -7.02
CA LEU A 213 -16.91 -15.71 -7.66
C LEU A 213 -16.26 -16.64 -6.63
N ARG A 214 -16.15 -16.19 -5.38
CA ARG A 214 -15.59 -16.95 -4.26
C ARG A 214 -16.09 -16.39 -2.93
N ASN A 215 -16.33 -17.25 -1.96
CA ASN A 215 -16.47 -16.88 -0.54
C ASN A 215 -16.08 -18.07 0.34
N ASP A 216 -14.95 -17.96 1.05
CA ASP A 216 -14.49 -19.00 1.98
C ASP A 216 -14.77 -18.68 3.46
N GLY A 217 -15.34 -17.50 3.73
CA GLY A 217 -15.60 -16.95 5.07
C GLY A 217 -14.53 -15.98 5.57
N ASN A 218 -13.34 -15.94 4.95
CA ASN A 218 -12.27 -14.96 5.25
C ASN A 218 -12.02 -14.02 4.06
N GLU A 219 -12.17 -14.54 2.84
CA GLU A 219 -12.03 -13.83 1.58
C GLU A 219 -13.28 -14.00 0.73
N MET A 220 -13.71 -12.91 0.11
CA MET A 220 -14.82 -12.86 -0.83
C MET A 220 -14.39 -12.14 -2.11
N ILE A 221 -14.74 -12.71 -3.27
CA ILE A 221 -14.48 -12.11 -4.57
C ILE A 221 -15.81 -11.80 -5.23
N LEU A 222 -16.05 -10.52 -5.52
CA LEU A 222 -17.26 -10.03 -6.18
C LEU A 222 -16.92 -9.44 -7.54
N LYS A 223 -17.74 -9.73 -8.55
CA LYS A 223 -17.68 -9.09 -9.86
C LYS A 223 -18.91 -8.22 -10.07
N ILE A 224 -18.69 -6.94 -10.38
CA ILE A 224 -19.76 -5.97 -10.70
C ILE A 224 -19.39 -5.33 -12.04
N GLY A 225 -20.15 -5.65 -13.09
CA GLY A 225 -19.82 -5.21 -14.45
C GLY A 225 -18.42 -5.66 -14.88
N THR A 226 -17.56 -4.70 -15.20
CA THR A 226 -16.15 -4.92 -15.60
C THR A 226 -15.18 -5.01 -14.43
N VAL A 227 -15.64 -4.71 -13.21
CA VAL A 227 -14.79 -4.60 -12.02
C VAL A 227 -14.84 -5.89 -11.21
N THR A 228 -13.68 -6.40 -10.82
CA THR A 228 -13.57 -7.48 -9.83
C THR A 228 -13.00 -6.91 -8.53
N TYR A 229 -13.69 -7.16 -7.42
CA TYR A 229 -13.35 -6.74 -6.08
C TYR A 229 -12.88 -7.94 -5.27
N TYR A 230 -11.77 -7.77 -4.56
CA TYR A 230 -11.24 -8.75 -3.62
C TYR A 230 -11.39 -8.17 -2.22
N LEU A 231 -12.22 -8.82 -1.42
CA LEU A 231 -12.61 -8.38 -0.10
C LEU A 231 -12.05 -9.34 0.96
N LYS A 232 -11.55 -8.78 2.06
CA LYS A 232 -11.11 -9.53 3.23
C LYS A 232 -11.98 -9.18 4.43
N LYS A 233 -12.31 -10.20 5.22
CA LYS A 233 -13.08 -10.06 6.45
C LYS A 233 -12.21 -9.58 7.61
N PHE A 234 -12.72 -8.64 8.41
CA PHE A 234 -12.09 -8.10 9.62
C PHE A 234 -13.04 -8.17 10.81
#